data_AF-A0A3P8KTK4-F1
#
_entry.id   AF-A0A3P8KTK4-F1
#
_cell.length_a   1.000
_cell.length_b   1.000
_cell.length_c   1.000
_cell.angle_alpha   90.00
_cell.angle_beta   90.00
_cell.angle_gamma   90.00
#
_symmetry.space_group_name_H-M   'P 1'
#
loop_
_entity.id
_entity.type
_entity.pdbx_description
1 polymer ?
#
loop_
_entity_poly.entity_id
_entity_poly.type
_entity_poly.pdbx_seq_one_letter_code
_entity_poly.pdbx_strand_id
1 'polypeptide(L)'
;MTSKARARAGGASSFLADRVEEDGEVRVFIEHNDNFRLPANPQTPVIMIGPGTGIAPFRAFMQQRAAEGAEGKNWLFFGNPHFTEDFLYQVEWQSYVKEGVLSRIDSGLVPRSTTKSLRSGQAARAGGRTVALD
;
A
#
# COMPACT_ATOMS: atom_id res chain seq x y z
N MET A 1 -17.30 -6.05 41.64
CA MET A 1 -16.60 -4.89 41.01
C MET A 1 -15.72 -5.42 39.90
N THR A 2 -16.19 -5.41 38.65
CA THR A 2 -15.36 -5.75 37.49
C THR A 2 -14.49 -4.55 37.15
N SER A 3 -13.17 -4.67 37.31
CA SER A 3 -12.24 -3.63 36.87
C SER A 3 -12.39 -3.43 35.37
N LYS A 4 -12.78 -2.23 34.92
CA LYS A 4 -12.72 -1.86 33.49
C LYS A 4 -11.27 -2.08 33.02
N ALA A 5 -11.09 -2.85 31.95
CA ALA A 5 -9.78 -3.05 31.35
C ALA A 5 -9.20 -1.71 30.88
N ARG A 6 -7.94 -1.42 31.23
CA ARG A 6 -7.24 -0.21 30.79
C ARG A 6 -6.91 -0.33 29.30
N ALA A 7 -7.23 0.70 28.52
CA ALA A 7 -6.84 0.78 27.11
C ALA A 7 -5.30 0.74 26.96
N ARG A 8 -4.82 0.07 25.90
CA ARG A 8 -3.40 -0.08 25.57
C ARG A 8 -3.16 0.37 24.14
N ALA A 9 -2.04 1.04 23.89
CA ALA A 9 -1.65 1.54 22.58
C ALA A 9 -0.14 1.37 22.34
N GLY A 10 0.28 1.37 21.07
CA GLY A 10 1.69 1.30 20.68
C GLY A 10 2.41 2.62 20.95
N GLY A 11 3.67 2.57 21.39
CA GLY A 11 4.41 3.75 21.83
C GLY A 11 4.60 4.82 20.74
N ALA A 12 5.23 4.46 19.63
CA ALA A 12 5.53 5.40 18.55
C ALA A 12 4.27 5.85 17.78
N SER A 13 3.37 4.93 17.45
CA SER A 13 2.15 5.25 16.71
C SER A 13 1.20 6.14 17.50
N SER A 14 0.99 5.88 18.80
CA SER A 14 0.17 6.78 19.64
C SER A 14 0.87 8.08 19.98
N PHE A 15 2.20 8.10 20.03
CA PHE A 15 2.94 9.35 20.17
C PHE A 15 2.65 10.27 18.96
N LEU A 16 2.80 9.75 17.74
CA LEU A 16 2.53 10.52 16.52
C LEU A 16 1.04 10.87 16.34
N ALA A 17 0.12 9.99 16.74
CA ALA A 17 -1.30 10.19 16.53
C ALA A 17 -1.96 11.09 17.60
N ASP A 18 -1.55 10.95 18.87
CA ASP A 18 -2.32 11.49 20.01
C ASP A 18 -1.55 12.52 20.85
N ARG A 19 -0.22 12.63 20.70
CA ARG A 19 0.62 13.42 21.64
C ARG A 19 1.42 14.55 21.00
N VAL A 20 1.66 14.48 19.70
CA VAL A 20 2.30 15.56 18.95
C VAL A 20 1.20 16.42 18.36
N GLU A 21 1.18 17.70 18.74
CA GLU A 21 0.28 18.69 18.15
C GLU A 21 0.80 19.15 16.79
N GLU A 22 -0.05 19.82 16.00
CA GLU A 22 0.39 20.52 14.80
C GLU A 22 1.52 21.51 15.17
N ASP A 23 2.52 21.62 14.29
CA ASP A 23 3.76 22.37 14.52
C ASP A 23 4.65 21.86 15.68
N GLY A 24 4.33 20.70 16.28
CA GLY A 24 5.15 20.05 17.29
C GLY A 24 6.46 19.45 16.74
N GLU A 25 7.46 19.32 17.61
CA GLU A 25 8.77 18.79 17.22
C GLU A 25 8.81 17.25 17.23
N VAL A 26 9.36 16.66 16.17
CA VAL A 26 9.62 15.22 16.07
C VAL A 26 11.06 14.98 15.66
N ARG A 27 11.76 14.11 16.39
CA ARG A 27 13.11 13.68 16.02
C ARG A 27 13.02 12.62 14.94
N VAL A 28 13.62 12.89 13.78
CA VAL A 28 13.57 12.01 12.61
C VAL A 28 14.97 11.77 12.04
N PHE A 29 15.15 10.64 11.39
CA PHE A 29 16.32 10.32 10.57
C PHE A 29 15.87 9.43 9.39
N ILE A 30 16.70 9.32 8.36
CA ILE A 30 16.40 8.52 7.17
C ILE A 30 17.13 7.19 7.25
N GLU A 31 16.38 6.09 7.15
CA GLU A 31 16.91 4.75 6.97
C GLU A 31 16.93 4.43 5.46
N HIS A 32 18.13 4.34 4.87
CA HIS A 32 18.28 4.08 3.44
C HIS A 32 18.03 2.60 3.12
N ASN A 33 17.23 2.34 2.06
CA ASN A 33 17.01 0.99 1.54
C ASN A 33 17.24 0.88 0.03
N ASP A 34 18.46 0.58 -0.39
CA ASP A 34 18.82 0.54 -1.82
C ASP A 34 18.25 -0.66 -2.58
N ASN A 35 17.73 -1.65 -1.86
CA ASN A 35 17.05 -2.81 -2.45
C ASN A 35 15.57 -2.54 -2.77
N PHE A 36 15.04 -1.36 -2.39
CA PHE A 36 13.66 -0.98 -2.68
C PHE A 36 13.62 0.39 -3.37
N ARG A 37 13.74 0.35 -4.70
CA ARG A 37 13.83 1.52 -5.58
C ARG A 37 13.03 1.30 -6.85
N LEU A 38 12.64 2.39 -7.50
CA LEU A 38 12.18 2.33 -8.88
C LEU A 38 13.32 1.87 -9.81
N PRO A 39 12.99 1.17 -10.92
CA PRO A 39 13.97 0.90 -11.96
C PRO A 39 14.57 2.20 -12.51
N ALA A 40 15.88 2.21 -12.78
CA ALA A 40 16.56 3.37 -13.35
C ALA A 40 16.03 3.77 -14.74
N ASN A 41 15.50 2.80 -15.50
CA ASN A 41 14.85 3.09 -16.78
C ASN A 41 13.38 3.46 -16.55
N PRO A 42 12.95 4.69 -16.88
CA PRO A 42 11.57 5.15 -16.65
C PRO A 42 10.52 4.40 -17.49
N GLN A 43 10.94 3.73 -18.57
CA GLN A 43 10.07 2.94 -19.44
C GLN A 43 9.79 1.54 -18.89
N THR A 44 10.54 1.09 -17.88
CA THR A 44 10.36 -0.24 -17.29
C THR A 44 9.01 -0.35 -16.58
N PRO A 45 8.15 -1.34 -16.91
CA PRO A 45 6.90 -1.55 -16.18
C PRO A 45 7.15 -1.92 -14.71
N VAL A 46 6.28 -1.43 -13.81
CA VAL A 46 6.37 -1.71 -12.36
C VAL A 46 5.05 -2.28 -11.87
N ILE A 47 5.12 -3.38 -11.11
CA ILE A 47 4.00 -3.99 -10.40
C ILE A 47 4.23 -3.79 -8.91
N MET A 48 3.22 -3.23 -8.24
CA MET A 48 3.23 -2.83 -6.84
C MET A 48 2.17 -3.62 -6.09
N ILE A 49 2.52 -4.25 -4.98
CA ILE A 49 1.61 -5.06 -4.17
C ILE A 49 1.73 -4.60 -2.73
N GLY A 50 0.71 -3.87 -2.23
CA GLY A 50 0.78 -3.21 -0.93
C GLY A 50 -0.57 -3.14 -0.23
N PRO A 51 -0.97 -4.18 0.53
CA PRO A 51 -2.18 -4.12 1.34
C PRO A 51 -1.98 -3.23 2.58
N GLY A 52 -3.06 -2.57 3.02
CA GLY A 52 -3.08 -1.69 4.20
C GLY A 52 -1.98 -0.62 4.17
N THR A 53 -1.26 -0.45 5.27
CA THR A 53 -0.15 0.51 5.38
C THR A 53 1.04 0.19 4.47
N GLY A 54 1.11 -1.02 3.90
CA GLY A 54 2.09 -1.40 2.90
C GLY A 54 1.98 -0.62 1.58
N ILE A 55 0.92 0.18 1.41
CA ILE A 55 0.74 1.08 0.26
C ILE A 55 1.67 2.30 0.29
N ALA A 56 2.18 2.68 1.47
CA ALA A 56 2.94 3.93 1.67
C ALA A 56 4.11 4.14 0.69
N PRO A 57 5.02 3.18 0.46
CA PRO A 57 6.13 3.40 -0.47
C PRO A 57 5.67 3.51 -1.93
N PHE A 58 4.55 2.90 -2.30
CA PHE A 58 4.01 2.97 -3.66
C PHE A 58 3.39 4.33 -3.96
N ARG A 59 2.87 5.04 -2.94
CA ARG A 59 2.50 6.44 -3.08
C ARG A 59 3.71 7.29 -3.47
N ALA A 60 4.86 7.08 -2.82
CA ALA A 60 6.11 7.77 -3.17
C ALA A 60 6.58 7.41 -4.60
N PHE A 61 6.46 6.15 -5.02
CA PHE A 61 6.83 5.73 -6.38
C PHE A 61 5.97 6.42 -7.45
N MET A 62 4.66 6.55 -7.23
CA MET A 62 3.78 7.25 -8.17
C MET A 62 4.08 8.76 -8.22
N GLN A 63 4.34 9.38 -7.08
CA GLN A 63 4.75 10.78 -7.03
C GLN A 63 6.04 11.01 -7.83
N GLN A 64 7.04 10.14 -7.67
CA GLN A 64 8.29 10.21 -8.42
C GLN A 64 8.04 10.01 -9.93
N ARG A 65 7.29 8.98 -10.33
CA ARG A 65 6.99 8.72 -11.75
C ARG A 65 6.20 9.83 -12.42
N ALA A 66 5.24 10.42 -11.71
CA ALA A 66 4.48 11.57 -12.19
C ALA A 66 5.40 12.80 -12.37
N ALA A 67 6.26 13.09 -11.39
CA ALA A 67 7.20 14.21 -11.44
C ALA A 67 8.25 14.07 -12.56
N GLU A 68 8.70 12.84 -12.82
CA GLU A 68 9.68 12.54 -13.88
C GLU A 68 9.05 12.37 -15.27
N GLY A 69 7.71 12.35 -15.38
CA GLY A 69 7.01 12.08 -16.63
C GLY A 69 7.27 10.67 -17.18
N ALA A 70 7.47 9.69 -16.29
CA ALA A 70 7.80 8.32 -16.68
C ALA A 70 6.61 7.64 -17.38
N GLU A 71 6.82 7.12 -18.59
CA GLU A 71 5.78 6.51 -19.42
C GLU A 71 5.64 4.98 -19.21
N GLY A 72 6.55 4.38 -18.43
CA GLY A 72 6.50 2.97 -18.09
C GLY A 72 5.22 2.62 -17.32
N LYS A 73 4.59 1.51 -17.70
CA LYS A 73 3.30 1.08 -17.11
C LYS A 73 3.41 0.84 -15.60
N ASN A 74 2.38 1.23 -14.86
CA ASN A 74 2.27 1.06 -13.42
C ASN A 74 1.02 0.23 -13.07
N TRP A 75 1.19 -0.79 -12.25
CA TRP A 75 0.08 -1.60 -11.77
C TRP A 75 0.12 -1.71 -10.24
N LEU A 76 -0.95 -1.28 -9.57
CA LEU A 76 -1.11 -1.42 -8.13
C LEU A 76 -2.13 -2.50 -7.76
N PHE A 77 -1.74 -3.41 -6.87
CA PHE A 77 -2.64 -4.27 -6.10
C PHE A 77 -2.77 -3.72 -4.69
N PHE A 78 -3.98 -3.29 -4.35
CA PHE A 78 -4.32 -2.79 -3.03
C PHE A 78 -5.33 -3.70 -2.34
N GLY A 79 -5.30 -3.78 -1.02
CA GLY A 79 -6.34 -4.46 -0.27
C GLY A 79 -6.40 -4.01 1.18
N ASN A 80 -7.63 -3.89 1.68
CA ASN A 80 -7.92 -3.58 3.08
C ASN A 80 -9.18 -4.38 3.52
N PRO A 81 -9.39 -4.66 4.83
CA PRO A 81 -10.56 -5.40 5.30
C PRO A 81 -11.90 -4.69 5.07
N HIS A 82 -11.92 -3.37 4.88
CA HIS A 82 -13.13 -2.62 4.60
C HIS A 82 -12.90 -1.76 3.36
N PHE A 83 -13.69 -1.95 2.30
CA PHE A 83 -13.47 -1.24 1.04
C PHE A 83 -13.98 0.21 1.09
N THR A 84 -15.05 0.47 1.84
CA THR A 84 -15.77 1.76 1.84
C THR A 84 -15.22 2.80 2.81
N GLU A 85 -14.49 2.38 3.85
CA GLU A 85 -14.04 3.28 4.92
C GLU A 85 -12.52 3.51 4.89
N ASP A 86 -11.80 2.75 4.07
CA ASP A 86 -10.43 2.36 4.37
C ASP A 86 -9.54 2.37 3.11
N PHE A 87 -10.01 2.99 2.01
CA PHE A 87 -9.21 3.15 0.80
C PHE A 87 -8.25 4.33 0.94
N LEU A 88 -7.09 4.05 1.52
CA LEU A 88 -6.02 5.01 1.73
C LEU A 88 -5.63 5.70 0.41
N TYR A 89 -5.69 7.04 0.41
CA TYR A 89 -5.33 7.91 -0.71
C TYR A 89 -6.19 7.74 -1.97
N GLN A 90 -7.45 7.33 -1.84
CA GLN A 90 -8.37 7.07 -2.96
C GLN A 90 -8.36 8.15 -4.06
N VAL A 91 -8.44 9.43 -3.68
CA VAL A 91 -8.46 10.55 -4.63
C VAL A 91 -7.17 10.63 -5.44
N GLU A 92 -6.01 10.40 -4.82
CA GLU A 92 -4.72 10.41 -5.52
C GLU A 92 -4.65 9.29 -6.56
N TRP A 93 -5.07 8.07 -6.21
CA TRP A 93 -5.08 6.94 -7.14
C TRP A 93 -6.01 7.18 -8.33
N GLN A 94 -7.18 7.77 -8.09
CA GLN A 94 -8.10 8.15 -9.16
C GLN A 94 -7.48 9.20 -10.09
N SER A 95 -6.75 10.17 -9.54
CA SER A 95 -6.02 11.18 -10.33
C SER A 95 -4.95 10.52 -11.19
N TYR A 96 -4.12 9.65 -10.62
CA TYR A 96 -3.08 8.96 -11.38
C TYR A 96 -3.62 8.07 -12.49
N VAL A 97 -4.78 7.42 -12.29
CA VAL A 97 -5.44 6.66 -13.36
C VAL A 97 -5.92 7.60 -14.46
N LYS A 98 -6.56 8.72 -14.09
CA LYS A 98 -7.07 9.72 -15.04
C LYS A 98 -5.94 10.37 -15.86
N GLU A 99 -4.80 10.63 -15.23
CA GLU A 99 -3.60 11.20 -15.85
C GLU A 99 -2.77 10.17 -16.63
N GLY A 100 -3.12 8.89 -16.55
CA GLY A 100 -2.43 7.80 -17.25
C GLY A 100 -1.13 7.33 -16.59
N VAL A 101 -0.70 7.96 -15.49
CA VAL A 101 0.47 7.52 -14.72
C VAL A 101 0.22 6.13 -14.13
N LEU A 102 -0.95 5.88 -13.53
CA LEU A 102 -1.34 4.56 -13.04
C LEU A 102 -2.13 3.81 -14.11
N SER A 103 -1.52 2.81 -14.74
CA SER A 103 -2.16 2.07 -15.83
C SER A 103 -3.26 1.13 -15.36
N ARG A 104 -3.13 0.57 -14.15
CA ARG A 104 -4.11 -0.36 -13.60
C ARG A 104 -4.08 -0.36 -12.07
N ILE A 105 -5.26 -0.51 -11.48
CA ILE A 105 -5.42 -0.77 -10.05
C ILE A 105 -6.42 -1.90 -9.83
N ASP A 106 -6.02 -2.92 -9.07
CA ASP A 106 -6.92 -3.96 -8.58
C ASP A 106 -7.02 -3.86 -7.06
N SER A 107 -8.24 -3.77 -6.56
CA SER A 107 -8.54 -3.69 -5.12
C SER A 107 -9.27 -4.94 -4.65
N GLY A 108 -8.82 -5.55 -3.56
CA GLY A 108 -9.45 -6.75 -2.98
C GLY A 108 -9.66 -6.67 -1.47
N LEU A 109 -10.66 -7.41 -0.98
CA LEU A 109 -10.88 -7.63 0.46
C LEU A 109 -9.79 -8.55 1.02
N VAL A 110 -9.08 -8.11 2.06
CA VAL A 110 -8.12 -8.96 2.80
C VAL A 110 -8.70 -9.27 4.19
N PRO A 111 -9.24 -10.48 4.44
CA PRO A 111 -9.81 -10.82 5.74
C PRO A 111 -8.76 -10.85 6.85
N ARG A 112 -9.09 -10.36 8.06
CA ARG A 112 -8.19 -10.38 9.22
C ARG A 112 -7.77 -11.81 9.64
N SER A 113 -8.53 -12.84 9.26
CA SER A 113 -8.23 -14.25 9.56
C SER A 113 -7.07 -14.84 8.75
N THR A 114 -6.56 -14.14 7.73
CA THR A 114 -5.48 -14.63 6.85
C THR A 114 -4.08 -14.47 7.45
N THR A 115 -3.93 -13.93 8.67
CA THR A 115 -2.65 -13.94 9.39
C THR A 115 -2.38 -15.30 10.04
N LYS A 116 -2.44 -16.40 9.26
CA LYS A 116 -1.97 -17.72 9.69
C LYS A 116 -0.97 -18.26 8.66
N SER A 117 0.31 -18.01 8.98
CA SER A 117 1.50 -18.76 8.55
C SER A 117 1.67 -19.05 7.05
N LEU A 118 2.30 -18.10 6.32
CA LEU A 118 3.15 -18.45 5.18
C LEU A 118 4.56 -18.77 5.71
N ARG A 119 4.73 -19.96 6.28
CA ARG A 119 6.06 -20.56 6.44
C ARG A 119 6.36 -21.34 5.16
N SER A 120 7.35 -20.86 4.42
CA SER A 120 8.19 -21.58 3.44
C SER A 120 7.50 -22.59 2.51
N GLY A 121 7.31 -22.19 1.25
CA GLY A 121 7.42 -23.12 0.12
C GLY A 121 6.14 -23.54 -0.59
N GLN A 122 5.31 -22.61 -1.08
CA GLN A 122 4.40 -22.93 -2.19
C GLN A 122 4.41 -21.85 -3.26
N ALA A 123 4.98 -22.23 -4.40
CA ALA A 123 4.95 -21.50 -5.65
C ALA A 123 3.50 -21.28 -6.12
N ALA A 124 3.21 -20.07 -6.57
CA ALA A 124 1.94 -19.69 -7.15
C ALA A 124 1.62 -20.56 -8.38
N ARG A 125 0.55 -21.36 -8.30
CA ARG A 125 -0.13 -21.90 -9.47
C ARG A 125 -1.36 -21.03 -9.73
N ALA A 126 -1.34 -20.30 -10.85
CA ALA A 126 -2.52 -19.69 -11.42
C ALA A 126 -3.37 -20.78 -12.08
N GLY A 127 -4.64 -20.87 -11.72
CA GLY A 127 -5.57 -21.83 -12.33
C GLY A 127 -7.02 -21.54 -11.97
N GLY A 128 -7.80 -21.20 -13.00
CA GLY A 128 -9.20 -21.62 -13.12
C GLY A 128 -10.26 -20.54 -12.93
N ARG A 129 -10.63 -19.85 -14.02
CA ARG A 129 -12.06 -19.65 -14.30
C ARG A 129 -12.33 -19.62 -15.79
N THR A 130 -13.02 -20.67 -16.22
CA THR A 130 -13.64 -20.91 -17.53
C THR A 130 -14.60 -19.78 -17.86
N VAL A 131 -14.47 -19.20 -19.06
CA VAL A 131 -15.55 -18.49 -19.73
C VAL A 131 -15.78 -19.23 -21.04
N ALA A 132 -16.93 -19.87 -21.13
CA ALA A 132 -17.44 -20.45 -22.37
C ALA A 132 -17.89 -19.32 -23.30
N LEU A 133 -17.52 -19.40 -24.56
CA LEU A 133 -18.15 -18.69 -25.67
C LEU A 133 -18.40 -19.75 -26.75
N ASP A 134 -19.64 -19.77 -27.26
CA ASP A 134 -20.01 -20.47 -28.50
C ASP A 134 -19.18 -19.99 -29.69
#